data_AF-A0A1J7IZE7-F1
#
_entry.id   AF-A0A1J7IZE7-F1
#
_cell.length_a   1.000
_cell.length_b   1.000
_cell.length_c   1.000
_cell.angle_alpha   90.00
_cell.angle_beta   90.00
_cell.angle_gamma   90.00
#
_symmetry.space_group_name_H-M   'P 1'
#
loop_
_entity.id
_entity.type
_entity.pdbx_description
1 polymer ?
#
loop_
_entity_poly.entity_id
_entity_poly.type
_entity_poly.pdbx_seq_one_letter_code
_entity_poly.pdbx_strand_id
1 'polypeptide(L)' 'MASCIKTHPNCAPLSSSDVPLPTRVLYLGLSQGKDRIRLCEFLSGHRGQYAALSHCWGGKQTLTLAEERSVKGT' A
#
# COMPACT_ATOMS: atom_id res chain seq x y z
N MET A 1 4.72 -11.46 -6.05
CA MET A 1 3.68 -11.95 -5.10
C MET A 1 3.45 -13.46 -5.24
N ALA A 2 3.18 -13.98 -6.44
CA ALA A 2 2.79 -15.39 -6.64
C ALA A 2 3.80 -16.42 -6.11
N SER A 3 5.11 -16.21 -6.28
CA SER A 3 6.14 -17.14 -5.77
C SER A 3 6.09 -17.23 -4.24
N CYS A 4 6.13 -16.09 -3.54
CA CYS A 4 6.04 -16.03 -2.07
C CYS A 4 4.83 -16.79 -1.50
N ILE A 5 3.66 -16.61 -2.10
CA ILE A 5 2.42 -17.29 -1.66
C ILE A 5 2.49 -18.80 -1.92
N LYS A 6 3.10 -19.22 -3.03
CA LYS A 6 3.17 -20.64 -3.42
C LYS A 6 4.27 -21.42 -2.67
N THR A 7 5.38 -20.77 -2.34
CA THR A 7 6.57 -21.45 -1.83
C THR A 7 6.77 -21.27 -0.32
N HIS A 8 6.12 -20.30 0.31
CA HIS A 8 6.23 -20.06 1.75
C HIS A 8 4.88 -20.36 2.43
N PRO A 9 4.73 -21.52 3.10
CA PRO A 9 3.47 -21.91 3.74
C PRO A 9 2.95 -20.88 4.75
N ASN A 10 3.85 -20.18 5.44
CA ASN A 10 3.51 -19.13 6.40
C ASN A 10 3.13 -17.79 5.76
N CYS A 11 3.45 -17.58 4.48
CA CYS A 11 3.05 -16.39 3.72
C CYS A 11 1.82 -16.64 2.85
N ALA A 12 1.41 -17.90 2.68
CA ALA A 12 0.16 -18.25 2.06
C ALA A 12 -0.99 -17.75 2.95
N PRO A 13 -1.99 -17.02 2.39
CA PRO A 13 -3.17 -16.64 3.14
C PRO A 13 -3.86 -17.89 3.73
N LEU A 14 -4.16 -17.87 5.03
CA LEU A 14 -4.89 -18.96 5.72
C LEU A 14 -6.27 -19.25 5.09
N SER A 15 -6.80 -18.30 4.32
CA SER A 15 -7.93 -18.48 3.41
C SER A 15 -7.71 -17.58 2.20
N SER A 16 -8.25 -17.95 1.04
CA SER A 16 -8.29 -17.11 -0.17
C SER A 16 -9.14 -15.83 -0.01
N SER A 17 -9.55 -15.50 1.21
CA SER A 17 -10.43 -14.40 1.53
C SER A 17 -9.64 -13.11 1.73
N ASP A 18 -10.14 -12.06 1.08
CA ASP A 18 -9.68 -10.70 1.27
C ASP A 18 -9.63 -10.32 2.76
N VAL A 19 -8.57 -9.63 3.18
CA VAL A 19 -8.40 -9.14 4.56
C VAL A 19 -8.83 -7.68 4.66
N PRO A 20 -9.22 -7.17 5.85
CA PRO A 20 -9.51 -5.75 6.03
C PRO A 20 -8.34 -4.88 5.56
N LEU A 21 -8.63 -3.89 4.73
CA LEU A 21 -7.65 -2.93 4.26
C LEU A 21 -7.37 -1.86 5.33
N PRO A 22 -6.11 -1.39 5.43
CA PRO A 22 -5.82 -0.12 6.08
C PRO A 22 -6.63 1.02 5.44
N THR A 23 -6.87 2.09 6.19
CA THR A 23 -7.56 3.28 5.67
C THR A 23 -6.78 4.01 4.58
N ARG A 24 -5.47 3.72 4.45
CA ARG A 24 -4.56 4.30 3.48
C ARG A 24 -3.69 3.22 2.87
N VAL A 25 -3.83 2.99 1.56
CA VAL A 25 -3.05 1.99 0.81
C VAL A 25 -2.49 2.64 -0.45
N LEU A 26 -1.24 2.31 -0.80
CA LEU A 26 -0.67 2.72 -2.07
C LEU A 26 -1.04 1.72 -3.16
N TYR A 27 -1.72 2.20 -4.20
CA TYR A 27 -1.92 1.44 -5.42
C TYR A 27 -0.69 1.64 -6.33
N LEU A 28 -0.03 0.53 -6.63
CA LEU A 28 1.11 0.47 -7.55
C LEU A 28 0.57 -0.10 -8.86
N GLY A 29 0.41 0.74 -9.89
CA GLY A 29 -0.20 0.34 -11.16
C GLY A 29 0.45 -0.89 -11.81
N LEU A 30 -0.30 -1.57 -12.68
CA LEU A 30 0.13 -2.82 -13.32
C LEU A 30 1.08 -2.63 -14.52
N SER A 31 1.32 -1.39 -14.96
CA SER A 31 2.00 -1.07 -16.22
C SER A 31 3.07 0.01 -16.02
N GLN A 32 4.13 -0.07 -16.83
CA GLN A 32 5.20 0.93 -16.98
C GLN A 32 4.67 2.24 -17.64
N GLY A 33 3.56 2.80 -17.14
CA GLY A 33 2.90 4.00 -17.65
C GLY A 33 2.72 5.08 -16.58
N LYS A 34 2.08 6.21 -16.94
CA LYS A 34 1.88 7.40 -16.08
C LYS A 34 1.01 7.18 -14.83
N ASP A 35 0.31 6.05 -14.71
CA ASP A 35 -0.44 5.64 -13.49
C ASP A 35 0.49 5.03 -12.43
N ARG A 36 1.53 5.79 -12.05
CA ARG A 36 2.73 5.25 -11.38
C ARG A 36 2.51 4.81 -9.94
N ILE A 37 1.84 5.60 -9.12
CA ILE A 37 1.50 5.30 -7.72
C ILE A 37 0.36 6.25 -7.37
N ARG A 38 -0.66 5.78 -6.64
CA ARG A 38 -1.65 6.67 -6.02
C ARG A 38 -2.00 6.21 -4.61
N LEU A 39 -2.33 7.16 -3.76
CA LEU A 39 -2.92 6.87 -2.46
C LEU A 39 -4.41 6.55 -2.65
N CYS A 40 -4.83 5.39 -2.16
CA CYS A 40 -6.23 5.01 -2.05
C CYS A 40 -6.63 5.11 -0.58
N GLU A 41 -7.68 5.89 -0.32
CA GLU A 41 -8.26 6.03 1.02
C GLU A 41 -9.55 5.22 1.09
N PHE A 42 -9.69 4.44 2.16
CA PHE A 42 -10.83 3.55 2.38
C PHE A 42 -11.46 3.84 3.73
N LEU A 43 -12.80 3.78 3.77
CA LEU A 43 -13.54 3.70 5.03
C LEU A 43 -13.30 2.32 5.68
N SER A 44 -13.53 2.22 6.99
CA SER A 44 -13.42 0.95 7.70
C SER A 44 -14.32 -0.12 7.06
N GLY A 45 -13.83 -1.37 7.02
CA GLY A 45 -14.58 -2.51 6.50
C GLY A 45 -14.31 -2.88 5.04
N HIS A 46 -13.56 -2.06 4.28
CA HIS A 46 -13.06 -2.48 2.96
C HIS A 46 -12.13 -3.68 3.11
N ARG A 47 -12.19 -4.62 2.16
CA ARG A 47 -11.37 -5.83 2.17
C ARG A 47 -10.64 -5.96 0.84
N GLY A 48 -9.42 -6.49 0.88
CA GLY A 48 -8.63 -6.79 -0.29
C GLY A 48 -7.29 -7.41 0.08
N GLN A 49 -6.46 -7.65 -0.93
CA GLN A 49 -5.08 -8.08 -0.74
C GLN A 49 -4.15 -6.88 -0.77
N TYR A 50 -3.22 -6.82 0.18
CA TYR A 50 -2.17 -5.81 0.23
C TYR A 50 -0.88 -6.44 0.76
N ALA A 51 0.24 -5.78 0.52
CA ALA A 51 1.51 -6.12 1.14
C ALA A 51 1.95 -4.95 2.03
N ALA A 52 2.33 -5.24 3.27
CA ALA A 52 2.99 -4.27 4.14
C ALA A 52 4.51 -4.47 4.04
N LEU A 53 5.25 -3.37 3.92
CA LEU A 53 6.70 -3.37 4.06
C LEU A 53 7.02 -3.14 5.54
N SER A 54 7.41 -4.19 6.27
CA SER A 54 7.71 -4.14 7.70
C SER A 54 9.13 -3.67 8.02
N HIS A 55 9.93 -3.28 7.02
CA HIS A 55 11.24 -2.69 7.27
C HIS A 55 11.06 -1.33 7.96
N CYS A 56 11.71 -1.12 9.11
CA CYS A 56 11.74 0.19 9.74
C CYS A 56 12.42 1.18 8.80
N TRP A 57 11.65 2.11 8.20
CA TRP A 57 12.20 3.20 7.39
C TRP A 57 12.88 4.28 8.25
N GLY A 58 13.35 3.93 9.45
CA GLY A 58 13.98 4.78 10.46
C GLY A 58 15.38 5.26 10.08
N GLY A 59 15.49 5.82 8.88
CA GLY A 59 16.62 6.58 8.36
C GLY A 59 16.12 7.80 7.59
N LYS A 60 16.91 8.32 6.65
CA LYS A 60 16.52 9.48 5.83
C LYS A 60 15.34 9.12 4.93
N GLN A 61 14.16 9.67 5.18
CA GLN A 61 12.97 9.43 4.36
C GLN A 61 13.02 10.32 3.10
N THR A 62 13.14 9.73 1.91
CA THR A 62 13.13 10.45 0.62
C THR A 62 11.72 10.81 0.17
N LEU A 63 10.70 10.12 0.72
CA LEU A 63 9.29 10.31 0.37
C LEU A 63 8.50 10.61 1.64
N THR A 64 7.99 11.83 1.74
CA THR A 64 7.11 12.25 2.84
C THR A 64 5.69 12.35 2.30
N LEU A 65 4.72 11.84 3.07
CA LEU A 65 3.31 12.10 2.80
C LEU A 65 3.06 13.60 3.08
N ALA A 66 3.06 14.41 2.04
CA ALA A 66 2.69 15.81 2.15
C ALA A 66 1.16 15.92 2.16
N GLU A 67 0.61 16.46 3.24
CA GLU A 67 -0.73 17.03 3.23
C GLU A 67 -0.70 18.25 2.30
N GLU A 68 -1.72 18.43 1.47
CA GLU A 68 -1.84 19.60 0.60
C GLU A 68 -1.96 20.87 1.45
N ARG A 69 -0.84 21.55 1.70
CA ARG A 69 -0.87 22.91 2.26
C ARG A 69 -1.33 23.85 1.16
N SER A 70 -2.58 24.28 1.26
CA SER A 70 -3.10 25.43 0.55
C SER A 70 -2.15 26.63 0.81
N VAL A 71 -1.38 27.01 -0.20
CA VAL A 71 -0.48 28.17 -0.14
C VAL A 71 -1.39 29.40 -0.05
N LYS A 72 -1.53 29.99 1.14
CA LYS A 72 -2.08 31.34 1.25
C LYS A 72 -1.07 32.29 0.63
N GLY A 73 -1.49 32.93 -0.45
CA GLY A 73 -0.72 33.94 -1.17
C GLY A 73 -0.32 35.09 -0.25
N THR A 74 0.86 35.64 -0.55
CA THR A 74 1.30 36.97 -0.15
C THR A 74 1.77 37.68 -1.40
#